data_AF-A0A820S264-F1
#
_entry.id   AF-A0A820S264-F1
#
_cell.length_a   1.000
_cell.length_b   1.000
_cell.length_c   1.000
_cell.angle_alpha   90.00
_cell.angle_beta   90.00
_cell.angle_gamma   90.00
#
_symmetry.space_group_name_H-M   'P 1'
#
loop_
_entity.id
_entity.type
_entity.pdbx_description
1 polymer ?
#
loop_
_entity_poly.entity_id
_entity_poly.type
_entity_poly.pdbx_seq_one_letter_code
_entity_poly.pdbx_strand_id
1 'polypeptide(L)'
;NATKDFKRTNDSLQLLREQNSELKRNYNDLRETNDKLVEKTKQTEKRAENLIRLNQISEQKIKELEKTIEINKKFLLNNPNGECRKSTENIHSSRTTSITDQSNEHHSSTTSLTTISKSPSIASPD
;
A
#
# COMPACT_ATOMS: atom_id res chain seq x y z
N ASN A 1 -7.79 -14.83 64.81
CA ASN A 1 -8.44 -14.88 63.49
C ASN A 1 -8.51 -13.52 62.81
N ALA A 2 -9.07 -12.48 63.44
CA ALA A 2 -9.20 -11.14 62.85
C ALA A 2 -7.92 -10.57 62.16
N THR A 3 -6.74 -10.66 62.78
CA THR A 3 -5.48 -10.15 62.18
C THR A 3 -5.10 -10.85 60.86
N LYS A 4 -5.39 -12.15 60.72
CA LYS A 4 -5.16 -12.90 59.48
C LYS A 4 -6.16 -12.51 58.40
N ASP A 5 -7.38 -12.16 58.80
CA ASP A 5 -8.42 -11.69 57.88
C ASP A 5 -8.10 -10.30 57.37
N PHE A 6 -7.67 -9.38 58.25
CA PHE A 6 -7.18 -8.04 57.85
C PHE A 6 -6.02 -8.11 56.86
N LYS A 7 -5.04 -8.98 57.10
CA LYS A 7 -3.92 -9.16 56.16
C LYS A 7 -4.41 -9.62 54.78
N ARG A 8 -5.27 -10.64 54.73
CA ARG A 8 -5.87 -11.12 53.48
C ARG A 8 -6.65 -10.03 52.75
N THR A 9 -7.48 -9.27 53.47
CA THR A 9 -8.22 -8.15 52.87
C THR A 9 -7.30 -7.08 52.31
N ASN A 10 -6.22 -6.75 53.03
CA ASN A 10 -5.25 -5.76 52.56
C ASN A 10 -4.50 -6.23 51.30
N ASP A 11 -4.10 -7.50 51.25
CA ASP A 11 -3.43 -8.09 50.08
C ASP A 11 -4.39 -8.11 48.87
N SER A 12 -5.66 -8.46 49.06
CA SER A 12 -6.68 -8.36 48.00
C SER A 12 -6.90 -6.93 47.52
N LEU A 13 -6.91 -5.95 48.44
CA LEU A 13 -7.08 -4.55 48.08
C LEU A 13 -5.88 -4.03 47.26
N GLN A 14 -4.68 -4.48 47.59
CA GLN A 14 -3.47 -4.16 46.85
C GLN A 14 -3.52 -4.72 45.42
N LEU A 15 -3.91 -5.99 45.27
CA LEU A 15 -4.09 -6.61 43.95
C LEU A 15 -5.12 -5.85 43.11
N LEU A 16 -6.26 -5.45 43.70
CA LEU A 16 -7.30 -4.68 43.00
C LEU A 16 -6.77 -3.31 42.52
N ARG A 17 -5.91 -2.65 43.29
CA ARG A 17 -5.28 -1.37 42.88
C ARG A 17 -4.33 -1.55 41.71
N GLU A 18 -3.56 -2.63 41.71
CA GLU A 18 -2.64 -2.98 40.61
C GLU A 18 -3.42 -3.28 39.33
N GLN A 19 -4.45 -4.14 39.42
CA GLN A 19 -5.34 -4.44 38.31
C GLN A 19 -6.06 -3.19 37.78
N ASN A 20 -6.51 -2.28 38.65
CA ASN A 20 -7.13 -1.03 38.22
C ASN A 20 -6.15 -0.13 37.47
N SER A 21 -4.90 -0.08 37.91
CA SER A 21 -3.85 0.71 37.27
C SER A 21 -3.50 0.13 35.89
N GLU A 22 -3.46 -1.19 35.77
CA GLU A 22 -3.24 -1.88 34.50
C GLU A 22 -4.42 -1.66 33.52
N LEU A 23 -5.66 -1.79 34.00
CA LEU A 23 -6.85 -1.51 33.18
C LEU A 23 -6.86 -0.07 32.63
N LYS A 24 -6.43 0.92 33.43
CA LYS A 24 -6.30 2.31 32.98
C LYS A 24 -5.26 2.46 31.88
N ARG A 25 -4.11 1.78 31.98
CA ARG A 25 -3.10 1.78 30.92
C ARG A 25 -3.67 1.15 29.64
N ASN A 26 -4.25 -0.04 29.75
CA ASN A 26 -4.83 -0.74 28.60
C ASN A 26 -5.94 0.08 27.93
N TYR A 27 -6.78 0.76 28.71
CA TYR A 27 -7.80 1.66 28.17
C TYR A 27 -7.17 2.81 27.35
N ASN A 28 -6.12 3.43 27.86
CA ASN A 28 -5.43 4.51 27.15
C ASN A 28 -4.78 4.00 25.86
N ASP A 29 -4.12 2.84 25.90
CA ASP A 29 -3.47 2.24 24.72
C ASP A 29 -4.50 1.87 23.64
N LEU A 30 -5.64 1.31 24.05
CA LEU A 30 -6.76 1.00 23.15
C LEU A 30 -7.36 2.27 22.55
N ARG A 31 -7.53 3.32 23.36
CA ARG A 31 -8.01 4.62 22.88
C ARG A 31 -7.06 5.20 21.83
N GLU A 32 -5.77 5.22 22.11
CA GLU A 32 -4.76 5.73 21.15
C GLU A 32 -4.75 4.91 19.86
N THR A 33 -4.86 3.58 19.97
CA THR A 33 -4.95 2.68 18.81
C THR A 33 -6.19 2.96 17.98
N ASN A 34 -7.33 3.18 18.64
CA ASN A 34 -8.58 3.53 17.98
C ASN A 34 -8.48 4.89 17.26
N ASP A 35 -7.87 5.89 17.88
CA ASP A 35 -7.67 7.21 17.25
C ASP A 35 -6.79 7.11 16.00
N LYS A 36 -5.71 6.31 16.04
CA LYS A 36 -4.88 6.01 14.86
C LYS A 36 -5.64 5.28 13.76
N LEU A 37 -6.51 4.32 14.14
CA LEU A 37 -7.32 3.57 13.19
C LEU A 37 -8.32 4.50 12.47
N VAL A 38 -8.99 5.37 13.22
CA VAL A 38 -9.93 6.37 12.65
C VAL A 38 -9.22 7.28 11.64
N GLU A 39 -8.03 7.79 11.99
CA GLU A 39 -7.25 8.62 11.07
C GLU A 39 -6.82 7.84 9.81
N LYS A 40 -6.41 6.58 9.97
CA LYS A 40 -6.05 5.72 8.83
C LYS A 40 -7.25 5.45 7.91
N THR A 41 -8.44 5.28 8.47
CA THR A 41 -9.68 5.11 7.71
C THR A 41 -9.97 6.35 6.87
N LYS A 42 -9.94 7.55 7.46
CA LYS A 42 -10.12 8.82 6.73
C LYS A 42 -9.14 8.98 5.57
N GLN A 43 -7.87 8.64 5.79
CA GLN A 43 -6.86 8.70 4.73
C GLN A 43 -7.14 7.68 3.61
N THR A 44 -7.65 6.51 3.96
CA THR A 44 -8.00 5.46 2.99
C THR A 44 -9.21 5.87 2.15
N GLU A 45 -10.24 6.43 2.77
CA GLU A 45 -11.41 6.99 2.09
C GLU A 45 -11.00 8.07 1.09
N LYS A 46 -10.17 9.03 1.50
CA LYS A 46 -9.65 10.08 0.61
C LYS A 46 -8.85 9.51 -0.57
N ARG A 47 -8.06 8.45 -0.35
CA ARG A 47 -7.33 7.77 -1.44
C ARG A 47 -8.30 7.08 -2.41
N ALA A 48 -9.34 6.43 -1.90
CA ALA A 48 -10.37 5.79 -2.72
C ALA A 48 -11.12 6.81 -3.60
N GLU A 49 -11.53 7.93 -3.04
CA GLU A 49 -12.18 9.03 -3.77
C GLU A 49 -11.28 9.57 -4.91
N ASN A 50 -9.99 9.76 -4.64
CA ASN A 50 -9.03 10.20 -5.65
C ASN A 50 -8.88 9.18 -6.79
N LEU A 51 -8.85 7.88 -6.48
CA LEU A 51 -8.77 6.82 -7.48
C LEU A 51 -10.03 6.77 -8.36
N ILE A 52 -11.21 6.91 -7.74
CA ILE A 52 -12.48 7.00 -8.47
C ILE A 52 -12.47 8.19 -9.43
N ARG A 53 -12.04 9.37 -8.96
CA ARG A 53 -11.94 10.56 -9.79
C ARG A 53 -10.96 10.39 -10.94
N LEU A 54 -9.79 9.79 -10.70
CA LEU A 54 -8.80 9.51 -11.75
C LEU A 54 -9.35 8.56 -12.80
N ASN A 55 -10.09 7.52 -12.37
CA ASN A 55 -10.73 6.59 -13.28
C ASN A 55 -11.77 7.31 -14.16
N GLN A 56 -12.65 8.14 -13.58
CA GLN A 56 -13.62 8.93 -14.33
C GLN A 56 -12.96 9.83 -15.39
N ILE A 57 -11.84 10.50 -15.05
CA ILE A 57 -11.07 11.31 -15.99
C ILE A 57 -10.49 10.43 -17.11
N SER A 58 -9.94 9.26 -16.77
CA SER A 58 -9.41 8.31 -17.73
C SER A 58 -10.48 7.82 -18.70
N GLU A 59 -11.66 7.45 -18.21
CA GLU A 59 -12.80 7.03 -19.03
C GLU A 59 -13.24 8.14 -20.00
N GLN A 60 -13.32 9.38 -19.53
CA GLN A 60 -13.63 10.52 -20.39
C GLN A 60 -12.58 10.69 -21.48
N LYS A 61 -11.29 10.58 -21.13
CA LYS A 61 -10.20 10.75 -22.09
C LYS A 61 -10.17 9.65 -23.15
N ILE A 62 -10.46 8.41 -22.74
CA ILE A 62 -10.58 7.27 -23.67
C ILE A 62 -11.70 7.55 -24.68
N LYS A 63 -12.89 7.98 -24.21
CA LYS A 63 -14.02 8.32 -25.10
C LYS A 63 -13.68 9.43 -26.08
N GLU A 64 -12.95 10.45 -25.65
CA GLU A 64 -12.47 11.52 -26.56
C GLU A 64 -11.54 10.96 -27.64
N LEU A 65 -10.57 10.12 -27.25
CA LEU A 65 -9.62 9.51 -28.18
C LEU A 65 -10.32 8.58 -29.18
N GLU A 66 -11.28 7.78 -28.72
CA GLU A 66 -12.12 6.92 -29.57
C GLU A 66 -12.87 7.75 -30.61
N LYS A 67 -13.47 8.89 -30.20
CA LYS A 67 -14.13 9.82 -31.12
C LYS A 67 -13.16 10.42 -32.14
N THR A 68 -11.96 10.84 -31.71
CA THR A 68 -10.93 11.35 -32.62
C THR A 68 -10.49 10.28 -33.64
N ILE A 69 -10.28 9.04 -33.18
CA ILE A 69 -9.94 7.91 -34.06
C ILE A 69 -11.05 7.68 -35.09
N GLU A 70 -12.31 7.73 -34.68
CA GLU A 70 -13.44 7.54 -35.59
C GLU A 70 -13.52 8.66 -36.65
N ILE A 71 -13.32 9.92 -36.25
CA ILE A 71 -13.27 11.06 -37.17
C ILE A 71 -12.11 10.89 -38.16
N ASN A 72 -10.92 10.54 -37.69
CA ASN A 72 -9.74 10.34 -38.53
C ASN A 72 -9.94 9.18 -39.53
N LYS A 73 -10.56 8.07 -39.09
CA LYS A 73 -10.94 6.97 -39.99
C LYS A 73 -11.86 7.46 -41.10
N LYS A 74 -12.91 8.22 -40.78
CA LYS A 74 -13.85 8.80 -41.77
C LYS A 74 -13.12 9.75 -42.73
N PHE A 75 -12.20 10.58 -42.25
CA PHE A 75 -11.40 11.47 -43.09
C PHE A 75 -10.52 10.69 -44.09
N LEU A 76 -9.82 9.65 -43.63
CA LEU A 76 -8.98 8.80 -44.49
C LEU A 76 -9.80 8.04 -45.56
N LEU A 77 -11.00 7.56 -45.20
CA LEU A 77 -11.93 6.90 -46.13
C LEU A 77 -12.46 7.85 -47.21
N ASN A 78 -12.69 9.12 -46.86
CA ASN A 78 -13.26 10.12 -47.77
C ASN A 78 -12.21 10.89 -48.59
N ASN A 79 -10.91 10.70 -48.33
CA ASN A 79 -9.84 11.39 -49.03
C ASN A 79 -8.66 10.44 -49.34
N PRO A 80 -8.74 9.63 -50.41
CA PRO A 80 -7.75 8.57 -50.70
C PRO A 80 -6.35 9.09 -51.07
N ASN A 81 -6.19 10.40 -51.31
CA ASN A 81 -4.90 11.04 -51.62
C ASN A 81 -4.24 11.74 -50.41
N GLY A 82 -4.81 11.63 -49.21
CA GLY A 82 -4.21 12.23 -48.01
C GLY A 82 -2.91 11.52 -47.62
N GLU A 83 -1.77 12.17 -47.84
CA GLU A 83 -0.41 11.73 -47.48
C GLU A 83 -0.17 11.61 -45.95
N CYS A 84 -1.02 10.91 -45.21
CA CYS A 84 -0.80 10.56 -43.80
C CYS A 84 -0.42 9.08 -43.68
N ARG A 85 0.45 8.59 -44.58
CA ARG A 85 0.93 7.19 -44.60
C ARG A 85 2.41 7.08 -44.22
N LYS A 86 2.94 8.01 -43.43
CA LYS A 86 4.35 7.99 -42.99
C LYS A 86 4.51 8.54 -41.57
N SER A 87 4.11 7.80 -40.53
CA SER A 87 4.68 8.01 -39.17
C SER A 87 4.36 6.96 -38.09
N THR A 88 3.93 5.75 -38.43
CA THR A 88 3.70 4.71 -37.39
C THR A 88 4.42 3.38 -37.62
N GLU A 89 5.14 3.21 -38.72
CA GLU A 89 5.83 1.94 -39.01
C GLU A 89 7.11 1.70 -38.19
N ASN A 90 7.59 2.65 -37.38
CA ASN A 90 8.88 2.51 -36.69
C ASN A 90 8.82 2.10 -35.20
N ILE A 91 7.68 1.66 -34.67
CA ILE A 91 7.60 1.20 -33.26
C ILE A 91 7.36 -0.32 -33.12
N HIS A 92 7.00 -1.03 -34.19
CA HIS A 92 6.65 -2.46 -34.11
C HIS A 92 7.76 -3.45 -34.54
N SER A 93 8.95 -2.96 -34.94
CA SER A 93 10.05 -3.79 -35.46
C SER A 93 11.18 -4.06 -34.46
N SER A 94 10.86 -4.18 -33.18
CA SER A 94 11.78 -4.76 -32.18
C SER A 94 11.09 -5.94 -31.50
N ARG A 95 10.74 -6.94 -32.32
CA ARG A 95 10.28 -8.26 -31.88
C ARG A 95 11.45 -9.23 -31.95
N THR A 96 11.72 -9.88 -30.81
CA THR A 96 12.26 -11.24 -30.62
C THR A 96 13.71 -11.56 -30.99
N THR A 97 14.52 -11.73 -29.95
CA THR A 97 15.39 -12.91 -29.82
C THR A 97 15.05 -13.59 -28.50
N SER A 98 14.53 -14.83 -28.60
CA SER A 98 14.77 -16.01 -27.73
C SER A 98 14.98 -15.76 -26.22
N ILE A 99 14.23 -16.35 -25.30
CA ILE A 99 14.36 -17.77 -24.88
C ILE A 99 13.14 -18.15 -24.01
N THR A 100 12.70 -19.38 -24.23
CA THR A 100 11.64 -20.17 -23.56
C THR A 100 11.91 -20.42 -22.07
N ASP A 101 10.82 -20.60 -21.31
CA ASP A 101 10.73 -21.25 -19.98
C ASP A 101 11.58 -20.70 -18.82
N GLN A 102 10.95 -19.96 -17.92
CA GLN A 102 10.56 -20.53 -16.62
C GLN A 102 9.60 -19.62 -15.85
N SER A 103 8.59 -20.27 -15.33
CA SER A 103 7.46 -19.78 -14.53
C SER A 103 7.86 -19.13 -13.21
N ASN A 104 6.97 -18.23 -12.77
CA ASN A 104 6.67 -17.87 -11.37
C ASN A 104 7.81 -17.21 -10.59
N GLU A 105 7.61 -15.93 -10.24
CA GLU A 105 7.31 -15.57 -8.85
C GLU A 105 7.10 -14.05 -8.72
N HIS A 106 5.92 -13.70 -8.23
CA HIS A 106 5.59 -12.38 -7.72
C HIS A 106 6.45 -12.08 -6.50
N HIS A 107 7.17 -10.95 -6.49
CA HIS A 107 7.61 -10.35 -5.23
C HIS A 107 7.37 -8.84 -5.19
N SER A 108 6.46 -8.47 -4.29
CA SER A 108 6.23 -7.13 -3.78
C SER A 108 7.35 -6.67 -2.84
N SER A 109 7.66 -5.37 -2.89
CA SER A 109 8.33 -4.54 -1.86
C SER A 109 9.82 -4.89 -1.58
N THR A 110 10.74 -4.00 -1.22
CA THR A 110 10.66 -2.88 -0.27
C THR A 110 11.94 -2.03 -0.38
N THR A 111 11.84 -0.71 -0.24
CA THR A 111 12.98 0.20 -0.05
C THR A 111 13.77 -0.19 1.20
N SER A 112 15.07 -0.47 1.07
CA SER A 112 15.94 -0.75 2.22
C SER A 112 16.75 0.48 2.62
N LEU A 113 16.52 0.89 3.85
CA LEU A 113 17.18 1.93 4.63
C LEU A 113 18.68 1.63 4.79
N THR A 114 19.55 2.61 4.58
CA THR A 114 20.99 2.48 4.82
C THR A 114 21.29 2.67 6.31
N THR A 115 21.75 1.63 7.00
CA THR A 115 22.47 1.78 8.28
C THR A 115 23.69 0.85 8.30
N ILE A 116 24.86 1.47 8.45
CA ILE A 116 26.16 0.81 8.62
C ILE A 116 26.22 0.28 10.05
N SER A 117 26.53 -1.02 10.23
CA SER A 117 26.92 -1.56 11.53
C SER A 117 28.15 -2.46 11.36
N LYS A 118 29.25 -2.08 12.03
CA LYS A 118 30.50 -2.84 12.14
C LYS A 118 30.27 -4.06 13.02
N SER A 119 30.73 -5.22 12.57
CA SER A 119 30.77 -6.49 13.32
C SER A 119 31.94 -6.52 14.31
N PRO A 120 31.78 -7.09 15.52
CA PRO A 120 32.92 -7.55 16.31
C PRO A 120 33.29 -9.00 15.96
N SER A 121 34.58 -9.24 15.81
CA SER A 121 35.21 -10.54 15.60
C SER A 121 35.19 -11.34 16.90
N ILE A 122 34.70 -12.58 16.84
CA ILE A 122 34.65 -13.53 17.95
C ILE A 122 35.91 -14.41 17.84
N ALA A 123 36.78 -14.35 18.85
CA ALA A 123 37.89 -15.28 19.01
C ALA A 123 37.39 -16.58 19.66
N SER A 124 37.78 -17.73 19.11
CA SER A 124 37.52 -19.06 19.64
C SER A 124 38.53 -19.47 20.72
N PRO A 125 38.19 -20.42 21.61
CA PRO A 125 38.98 -20.75 22.80
C PRO A 125 40.00 -21.88 22.55
N ASP A 126 41.07 -21.88 23.36
CA ASP A 126 41.88 -23.06 23.76
C ASP A 126 41.63 -23.32 25.25
#